data_AF-A0A8J4WB78-F1
#
_entry.id   AF-A0A8J4WB78-F1
#
_cell.length_a   1.000
_cell.length_b   1.000
_cell.length_c   1.000
_cell.angle_alpha   90.00
_cell.angle_beta   90.00
_cell.angle_gamma   90.00
#
_symmetry.space_group_name_H-M   'P 1'
#
loop_
_entity.id
_entity.type
_entity.pdbx_description
1 polymer ?
#
loop_
_entity_poly.entity_id
_entity_poly.type
_entity_poly.pdbx_seq_one_letter_code
_entity_poly.pdbx_strand_id
1 'polypeptide(L)'
;METLRPELATETGIQRLDDLLELGRKSIEEVRGYLHQMESPQQSLSLVQSLQKLADEFREHAQVDVSFRAFGEEYLLSHQAKMAFIRCLQESLTNAVRHGQATEITVSLHFEQQYTRLEVQDNGSGLEEWREGFGMNAMKERAMNLQGQVSVYTKPGDGTLVICTLPRQAEMADELIRLLIVDDQPFIRESLRTLLDSYPDLNVADLAEDGKQAVELCGRHQPHVVLMDLDMPDMGGAEATKMIKQQWPHIRVLIFTTFQDTEQALDLLRGGADGFLLKSAEPLDIESPQSKAAADYGLTAREIEILQFVAKGLRYKTIASKLYLSDGTVRNYASSAYLKLGVRNKEEAVQKALEIGIVE
;
A
#
# COMPACT_ATOMS: atom_id res chain seq x y z
N MET A 1 16.44 -11.26 -20.79
CA MET A 1 17.48 -10.42 -21.44
C MET A 1 17.76 -10.81 -22.89
N GLU A 2 17.88 -12.09 -23.27
CA GLU A 2 18.16 -12.47 -24.68
C GLU A 2 16.97 -12.33 -25.64
N THR A 3 15.74 -12.43 -25.15
CA THR A 3 14.51 -12.29 -25.95
C THR A 3 14.17 -10.86 -26.36
N LEU A 4 14.69 -9.86 -25.64
CA LEU A 4 14.38 -8.43 -25.84
C LEU A 4 15.41 -7.67 -26.69
N ARG A 5 16.57 -8.30 -26.97
CA ARG A 5 17.70 -7.67 -27.66
C ARG A 5 17.40 -7.08 -29.04
N PRO A 6 16.57 -7.70 -29.91
CA PRO A 6 16.33 -7.17 -31.25
C PRO A 6 15.50 -5.87 -31.24
N GLU A 7 14.53 -5.75 -30.33
CA GLU A 7 13.62 -4.60 -30.25
C GLU A 7 14.25 -3.43 -29.46
N LEU A 8 15.01 -3.73 -28.41
CA LEU A 8 15.75 -2.75 -27.59
C LEU A 8 16.98 -2.16 -28.29
N ALA A 9 17.35 -2.64 -29.48
CA ALA A 9 18.47 -2.10 -30.25
C ALA A 9 18.16 -0.75 -30.92
N THR A 10 16.90 -0.33 -30.88
CA THR A 10 16.42 0.95 -31.43
C THR A 10 16.15 1.95 -30.32
N GLU A 11 16.42 3.24 -30.56
CA GLU A 11 16.12 4.33 -29.62
C GLU A 11 14.63 4.35 -29.25
N THR A 12 13.77 3.98 -30.20
CA THR A 12 12.32 3.81 -30.03
C THR A 12 11.95 2.61 -29.14
N GLY A 13 12.73 1.53 -29.19
CA GLY A 13 12.54 0.36 -28.33
C GLY A 13 12.96 0.60 -26.89
N ILE A 14 14.01 1.39 -26.68
CA ILE A 14 14.43 1.85 -25.33
C ILE A 14 13.36 2.76 -24.73
N GLN A 15 12.87 3.74 -25.50
CA GLN A 15 11.81 4.65 -25.02
C GLN A 15 10.53 3.87 -24.64
N ARG A 16 10.12 2.91 -25.47
CA ARG A 16 8.96 2.04 -25.16
C ARG A 16 9.18 1.19 -23.90
N LEU A 17 10.40 0.73 -23.66
CA LEU A 17 10.72 0.01 -22.43
C LEU A 17 10.62 0.93 -21.21
N ASP A 18 11.17 2.13 -21.29
CA ASP A 18 11.09 3.11 -20.20
C ASP A 18 9.63 3.50 -19.89
N ASP A 19 8.82 3.74 -20.93
CA ASP A 19 7.39 4.03 -20.78
C ASP A 19 6.66 2.83 -20.11
N LEU A 20 6.96 1.60 -20.52
CA LEU A 20 6.35 0.40 -19.94
C LEU A 20 6.83 0.11 -18.51
N LEU A 21 8.08 0.42 -18.17
CA LEU A 21 8.61 0.32 -16.81
C LEU A 21 8.00 1.41 -15.91
N GLU A 22 7.81 2.62 -16.43
CA GLU A 22 7.13 3.70 -15.71
C GLU A 22 5.66 3.34 -15.45
N LEU A 23 4.99 2.76 -16.45
CA LEU A 23 3.64 2.22 -16.31
C LEU A 23 3.57 1.11 -15.27
N GLY A 24 4.46 0.12 -15.35
CA GLY A 24 4.52 -0.96 -14.37
C GLY A 24 4.74 -0.46 -12.95
N ARG A 25 5.60 0.56 -12.76
CA ARG A 25 5.83 1.20 -11.45
C ARG A 25 4.56 1.87 -10.91
N LYS A 26 3.90 2.69 -11.73
CA LYS A 26 2.66 3.36 -11.36
C LYS A 26 1.55 2.34 -11.04
N SER A 27 1.42 1.31 -11.86
CA SER A 27 0.45 0.23 -11.63
C SER A 27 0.75 -0.53 -10.35
N ILE A 28 2.01 -0.71 -9.93
CA ILE A 28 2.33 -1.31 -8.62
C ILE A 28 1.96 -0.40 -7.47
N GLU A 29 2.22 0.91 -7.58
CA GLU A 29 1.77 1.87 -6.57
C GLU A 29 0.25 1.83 -6.43
N GLU A 30 -0.48 1.63 -7.54
CA GLU A 30 -1.92 1.42 -7.54
C GLU A 30 -2.30 0.05 -6.95
N VAL A 31 -1.66 -1.08 -7.33
CA VAL A 31 -1.87 -2.39 -6.69
C VAL A 31 -1.67 -2.28 -5.18
N ARG A 32 -0.60 -1.63 -4.74
CA ARG A 32 -0.33 -1.36 -3.32
C ARG A 32 -1.40 -0.49 -2.71
N GLY A 33 -1.79 0.59 -3.37
CA GLY A 33 -2.89 1.45 -2.94
C GLY A 33 -4.19 0.69 -2.76
N TYR A 34 -4.55 -0.20 -3.70
CA TYR A 34 -5.75 -1.04 -3.62
C TYR A 34 -5.65 -2.10 -2.53
N LEU A 35 -4.51 -2.78 -2.39
CA LEU A 35 -4.26 -3.72 -1.30
C LEU A 35 -4.33 -3.01 0.06
N HIS A 36 -3.69 -1.84 0.18
CA HIS A 36 -3.68 -1.02 1.39
C HIS A 36 -5.00 -0.29 1.68
N GLN A 37 -5.87 -0.03 0.70
CA GLN A 37 -7.21 0.52 0.91
C GLN A 37 -8.22 -0.56 1.31
N MET A 38 -7.95 -1.82 0.96
CA MET A 38 -8.70 -2.98 1.42
C MET A 38 -8.24 -3.46 2.80
N GLU A 39 -7.03 -3.08 3.21
CA GLU A 39 -6.57 -3.09 4.60
C GLU A 39 -6.96 -1.77 5.29
N SER A 40 -7.24 -1.77 6.60
CA SER A 40 -7.79 -0.58 7.26
C SER A 40 -6.74 0.54 7.33
N PRO A 41 -7.10 1.84 7.14
CA PRO A 41 -6.16 2.98 7.23
C PRO A 41 -5.38 3.12 8.55
N GLN A 42 -5.76 2.37 9.60
CA GLN A 42 -4.99 2.28 10.85
C GLN A 42 -3.74 1.37 10.79
N GLN A 43 -3.51 0.61 9.71
CA GLN A 43 -2.44 -0.40 9.62
C GLN A 43 -1.11 0.11 9.01
N SER A 44 -1.01 1.39 8.63
CA SER A 44 0.17 1.95 7.93
C SER A 44 1.28 2.49 8.83
N LEU A 45 1.10 2.50 10.15
CA LEU A 45 2.13 2.98 11.08
C LEU A 45 3.24 1.93 11.28
N SER A 46 4.48 2.40 11.41
CA SER A 46 5.58 1.54 11.86
C SER A 46 5.34 1.04 13.29
N LEU A 47 6.04 -0.01 13.73
CA LEU A 47 5.89 -0.49 15.11
C LEU A 47 6.32 0.60 16.09
N VAL A 48 7.44 1.28 15.81
CA VAL A 48 7.93 2.41 16.62
C VAL A 48 6.85 3.48 16.75
N GLN A 49 6.25 3.90 15.64
CA GLN A 49 5.19 4.91 15.64
C GLN A 49 3.94 4.44 16.40
N SER A 50 3.55 3.18 16.23
CA SER A 50 2.37 2.61 16.89
C SER A 50 2.54 2.56 18.41
N LEU A 51 3.71 2.12 18.89
CA LEU A 51 3.99 2.05 20.33
C LEU A 51 4.20 3.44 20.95
N GLN A 52 4.89 4.35 20.24
CA GLN A 52 5.06 5.74 20.68
C GLN A 52 3.69 6.42 20.83
N LYS A 53 2.82 6.30 19.82
CA LYS A 53 1.47 6.86 19.87
C LYS A 53 0.67 6.31 21.05
N LEU A 54 0.75 5.00 21.29
CA LEU A 54 0.05 4.36 22.41
C LEU A 54 0.59 4.88 23.76
N ALA A 55 1.91 5.05 23.89
CA ALA A 55 2.54 5.63 25.08
C ALA A 55 2.11 7.09 25.31
N ASP A 56 2.07 7.91 24.25
CA ASP A 56 1.63 9.31 24.32
C ASP A 56 0.15 9.43 24.69
N GLU A 57 -0.73 8.66 24.05
CA GLU A 57 -2.16 8.59 24.37
C GLU A 57 -2.37 8.20 25.83
N PHE A 58 -1.59 7.24 26.33
CA PHE A 58 -1.67 6.81 27.72
C PHE A 58 -1.22 7.90 28.68
N ARG A 59 -0.10 8.59 28.39
CA ARG A 59 0.40 9.72 29.19
C ARG A 59 -0.63 10.83 29.35
N GLU A 60 -1.33 11.17 28.27
CA GLU A 60 -2.37 12.21 28.28
C GLU A 60 -3.56 11.87 29.18
N HIS A 61 -3.95 10.59 29.23
CA HIS A 61 -5.16 10.15 29.94
C HIS A 61 -4.90 9.68 31.38
N ALA A 62 -3.71 9.17 31.68
CA ALA A 62 -3.44 8.46 32.94
C ALA A 62 -2.72 9.29 34.03
N GLN A 63 -2.31 10.55 33.77
CA GLN A 63 -1.47 11.35 34.70
C GLN A 63 -0.18 10.64 35.16
N VAL A 64 0.34 9.71 34.36
CA VAL A 64 1.60 9.00 34.58
C VAL A 64 2.59 9.45 33.52
N ASP A 65 3.84 9.72 33.90
CA ASP A 65 4.86 10.05 32.91
C ASP A 65 5.31 8.78 32.20
N VAL A 66 5.15 8.74 30.88
CA VAL A 66 5.55 7.59 30.06
C VAL A 66 6.62 8.06 29.09
N SER A 67 7.82 7.51 29.24
CA SER A 67 8.92 7.73 28.31
C SER A 67 9.06 6.56 27.35
N PHE A 68 9.22 6.84 26.05
CA PHE A 68 9.44 5.83 25.02
C PHE A 68 10.77 6.07 24.32
N ARG A 69 11.54 5.01 24.12
CA ARG A 69 12.79 5.02 23.34
C ARG A 69 12.89 3.78 22.47
N ALA A 70 13.36 3.96 21.24
CA ALA A 70 13.68 2.87 20.33
C ALA A 70 15.19 2.85 20.04
N PHE A 71 15.75 1.64 19.94
CA PHE A 71 17.16 1.40 19.71
C PHE A 71 17.34 0.40 18.56
N GLY A 72 18.33 0.66 17.70
CA GLY A 72 18.58 -0.12 16.50
C GLY A 72 17.78 0.38 15.30
N GLU A 73 17.99 -0.25 14.13
CA GLU A 73 17.27 0.06 12.90
C GLU A 73 16.01 -0.80 12.83
N GLU A 74 14.85 -0.14 12.70
CA GLU A 74 13.57 -0.83 12.55
C GLU A 74 13.58 -1.63 11.24
N TYR A 75 13.35 -2.94 11.35
CA TYR A 75 13.14 -3.83 10.22
C TYR A 75 11.67 -4.24 10.13
N LEU A 76 11.26 -4.74 8.96
CA LEU A 76 9.90 -5.20 8.74
C LEU A 76 9.57 -6.37 9.68
N LEU A 77 8.49 -6.22 10.43
CA LEU A 77 7.96 -7.22 11.35
C LEU A 77 6.62 -7.69 10.85
N SER A 78 6.32 -8.97 11.07
CA SER A 78 5.03 -9.52 10.68
C SER A 78 3.88 -8.80 11.38
N HIS A 79 2.70 -8.73 10.74
CA HIS A 79 1.52 -8.14 11.36
C HIS A 79 1.20 -8.79 12.72
N GLN A 80 1.36 -10.11 12.84
CA GLN A 80 1.17 -10.83 14.09
C GLN A 80 2.17 -10.41 15.18
N ALA A 81 3.45 -10.22 14.81
CA ALA A 81 4.48 -9.74 15.71
C ALA A 81 4.21 -8.29 16.16
N LYS A 82 3.86 -7.39 15.22
CA LYS A 82 3.47 -6.00 15.53
C LYS A 82 2.31 -5.98 16.53
N MET A 83 1.26 -6.75 16.27
CA MET A 83 0.09 -6.84 17.14
C MET A 83 0.40 -7.47 18.50
N ALA A 84 1.36 -8.40 18.57
CA ALA A 84 1.82 -8.96 19.84
C ALA A 84 2.52 -7.90 20.70
N PHE A 85 3.41 -7.09 20.12
CA PHE A 85 4.06 -5.98 20.83
C PHE A 85 3.07 -4.91 21.29
N ILE A 86 2.15 -4.48 20.42
CA ILE A 86 1.14 -3.45 20.76
C ILE A 86 0.29 -3.90 21.95
N ARG A 87 -0.23 -5.12 21.93
CA ARG A 87 -1.05 -5.61 23.05
C ARG A 87 -0.22 -5.86 24.31
N CYS A 88 1.05 -6.24 24.16
CA CYS A 88 1.96 -6.38 25.30
C CYS A 88 2.18 -5.04 26.01
N LEU A 89 2.44 -3.97 25.26
CA LEU A 89 2.56 -2.63 25.82
C LEU A 89 1.25 -2.18 26.48
N GLN A 90 0.12 -2.31 25.79
CA GLN A 90 -1.18 -1.89 26.30
C GLN A 90 -1.54 -2.56 27.64
N GLU A 91 -1.33 -3.88 27.72
CA GLU A 91 -1.58 -4.65 28.94
C GLU A 91 -0.61 -4.26 30.06
N SER A 92 0.67 -4.04 29.74
CA SER A 92 1.69 -3.61 30.71
C SER A 92 1.37 -2.23 31.30
N LEU A 93 1.01 -1.24 30.46
CA LEU A 93 0.59 0.09 30.90
C LEU A 93 -0.68 0.03 31.77
N THR A 94 -1.66 -0.77 31.36
CA THR A 94 -2.90 -0.96 32.12
C THR A 94 -2.62 -1.56 33.50
N ASN A 95 -1.68 -2.51 33.59
CA ASN A 95 -1.28 -3.13 34.85
C ASN A 95 -0.52 -2.17 35.77
N ALA A 96 0.39 -1.36 35.22
CA ALA A 96 1.13 -0.35 35.97
C ALA A 96 0.20 0.66 36.67
N VAL A 97 -0.88 1.09 36.00
CA VAL A 97 -1.87 2.01 36.58
C VAL A 97 -2.82 1.31 37.57
N ARG A 98 -3.34 0.12 37.22
CA ARG A 98 -4.32 -0.59 38.08
C ARG A 98 -3.73 -1.09 39.38
N HIS A 99 -2.46 -1.50 39.38
CA HIS A 99 -1.85 -2.22 40.50
C HIS A 99 -0.62 -1.52 41.09
N GLY A 100 0.07 -0.66 40.33
CA GLY A 100 1.42 -0.20 40.69
C GLY A 100 1.52 1.14 41.42
N GLN A 101 0.49 2.00 41.44
CA GLN A 101 0.64 3.42 41.84
C GLN A 101 1.84 4.11 41.13
N ALA A 102 2.22 3.62 39.94
CA ALA A 102 3.41 4.08 39.24
C ALA A 102 3.28 5.54 38.85
N THR A 103 4.34 6.31 39.09
CA THR A 103 4.43 7.72 38.68
C THR A 103 5.22 7.90 37.40
N GLU A 104 6.07 6.91 37.06
CA GLU A 104 6.91 6.90 35.87
C GLU A 104 6.95 5.49 35.26
N ILE A 105 6.80 5.44 33.94
CA ILE A 105 6.92 4.22 33.14
C ILE A 105 7.95 4.47 32.03
N THR A 106 8.93 3.59 31.90
CA THR A 106 9.90 3.59 30.83
C THR A 106 9.62 2.45 29.86
N VAL A 107 9.47 2.78 28.58
CA VAL A 107 9.25 1.84 27.48
C VAL A 107 10.47 1.88 26.57
N SER A 108 11.14 0.75 26.40
CA SER A 108 12.30 0.62 25.51
C SER A 108 12.06 -0.49 24.48
N LEU A 109 12.22 -0.15 23.21
CA LEU A 109 12.13 -1.10 22.09
C LEU A 109 13.53 -1.29 21.47
N HIS A 110 13.97 -2.53 21.36
CA HIS A 110 15.28 -2.89 20.83
C HIS A 110 15.12 -3.77 19.58
N PHE A 111 15.66 -3.31 18.46
CA PHE A 111 15.82 -4.11 17.24
C PHE A 111 17.23 -4.71 17.23
N GLU A 112 17.33 -6.01 17.49
CA GLU A 112 18.59 -6.76 17.45
C GLU A 112 18.63 -7.69 16.23
N GLN A 113 19.82 -8.23 15.91
CA GLN A 113 20.00 -9.03 14.70
C GLN A 113 19.12 -10.29 14.64
N GLN A 114 18.78 -10.87 15.80
CA GLN A 114 18.09 -12.15 15.92
C GLN A 114 16.71 -12.04 16.58
N TYR A 115 16.35 -10.89 17.16
CA TYR A 115 15.09 -10.70 17.86
C TYR A 115 14.74 -9.22 18.01
N THR A 116 13.46 -8.94 18.19
CA THR A 116 12.96 -7.66 18.70
C THR A 116 12.60 -7.84 20.17
N ARG A 117 13.04 -6.91 21.02
CA ARG A 117 12.76 -6.93 22.45
C ARG A 117 12.05 -5.64 22.87
N LEU A 118 10.88 -5.77 23.48
CA LEU A 118 10.15 -4.69 24.12
C LEU A 118 10.29 -4.84 25.64
N GLU A 119 10.74 -3.78 26.29
CA GLU A 119 10.88 -3.67 27.74
C GLU A 119 9.94 -2.57 28.25
N VAL A 120 9.13 -2.89 29.24
CA VAL A 120 8.24 -1.94 29.92
C VAL A 120 8.54 -2.01 31.40
N GLN A 121 9.05 -0.92 31.97
CA GLN A 121 9.41 -0.82 33.37
C GLN A 121 8.57 0.25 34.05
N ASP A 122 7.88 -0.09 35.13
CA ASP A 122 7.24 0.87 36.02
C ASP A 122 8.03 1.00 37.34
N ASN A 123 7.92 2.17 37.97
CA ASN A 123 8.51 2.46 39.29
C ASN A 123 7.54 2.23 40.46
N GLY A 124 6.53 1.37 40.27
CA GLY A 124 5.47 1.14 41.26
C GLY A 124 5.92 0.40 42.51
N SER A 125 4.97 0.11 43.40
CA SER A 125 5.25 -0.57 44.67
C SER A 125 5.72 -2.03 44.53
N GLY A 126 5.56 -2.66 43.36
CA GLY A 126 5.86 -4.08 43.13
C GLY A 126 4.96 -5.02 43.95
N LEU A 127 5.02 -6.32 43.68
CA LEU A 127 4.29 -7.34 44.45
C LEU A 127 5.25 -8.35 45.11
N GLU A 128 4.97 -8.76 46.35
CA GLU A 128 5.72 -9.84 47.05
C GLU A 128 5.44 -11.22 46.43
N GLU A 129 4.20 -11.48 46.00
CA GLU A 129 3.80 -12.64 45.21
C GLU A 129 2.90 -12.17 44.07
N TRP A 130 3.36 -12.33 42.83
CA TRP A 130 2.56 -12.03 41.65
C TRP A 130 1.65 -13.23 41.33
N ARG A 131 0.33 -13.03 41.30
CA ARG A 131 -0.63 -14.06 40.85
C ARG A 131 -0.92 -13.91 39.36
N GLU A 132 -0.75 -14.99 38.61
CA GLU A 132 -1.02 -14.99 37.17
C GLU A 132 -2.51 -14.70 36.89
N GLY A 133 -2.80 -13.56 36.26
CA GLY A 133 -4.14 -13.19 35.80
C GLY A 133 -4.38 -13.55 34.32
N PHE A 134 -5.64 -13.51 33.89
CA PHE A 134 -6.08 -13.84 32.52
C PHE A 134 -5.32 -13.08 31.41
N GLY A 135 -4.96 -11.80 31.62
CA GLY A 135 -4.26 -10.98 30.63
C GLY A 135 -2.83 -11.43 30.34
N MET A 136 -2.11 -11.92 31.36
CA MET A 136 -0.71 -12.35 31.22
C MET A 136 -0.57 -13.71 30.53
N ASN A 137 -1.50 -14.64 30.78
CA ASN A 137 -1.54 -15.91 30.06
C ASN A 137 -1.73 -15.69 28.57
N ALA A 138 -2.62 -14.78 28.17
CA ALA A 138 -2.83 -14.43 26.78
C ALA A 138 -1.61 -13.75 26.12
N MET A 139 -0.82 -12.97 26.88
CA MET A 139 0.44 -12.40 26.40
C MET A 139 1.51 -13.47 26.19
N LYS A 140 1.73 -14.34 27.18
CA LYS A 140 2.71 -15.43 27.11
C LYS A 140 2.37 -16.42 26.01
N GLU A 141 1.11 -16.85 25.92
CA GLU A 141 0.62 -17.76 24.88
C GLU A 141 0.83 -17.18 23.48
N ARG A 142 0.52 -15.89 23.29
CA ARG A 142 0.72 -15.24 21.99
C ARG A 142 2.20 -15.14 21.60
N ALA A 143 3.06 -14.78 22.55
CA ALA A 143 4.49 -14.74 22.28
C ALA A 143 5.02 -16.15 21.97
N MET A 144 4.60 -17.17 22.72
CA MET A 144 4.95 -18.57 22.47
C MET A 144 4.54 -19.05 21.08
N ASN A 145 3.34 -18.69 20.62
CA ASN A 145 2.87 -19.01 19.26
C ASN A 145 3.74 -18.40 18.16
N LEU A 146 4.41 -17.28 18.46
CA LEU A 146 5.38 -16.62 17.59
C LEU A 146 6.82 -17.03 17.90
N GLN A 147 7.02 -18.15 18.61
CA GLN A 147 8.33 -18.65 19.05
C GLN A 147 9.12 -17.65 19.92
N GLY A 148 8.42 -16.68 20.50
CA GLY A 148 8.95 -15.72 21.45
C GLY A 148 8.58 -16.04 22.89
N GLN A 149 8.88 -15.11 23.77
CA GLN A 149 8.63 -15.25 25.20
C GLN A 149 8.29 -13.91 25.86
N VAL A 150 7.48 -13.97 26.92
CA VAL A 150 7.23 -12.83 27.81
C VAL A 150 7.69 -13.22 29.21
N SER A 151 8.57 -12.41 29.78
CA SER A 151 9.09 -12.54 31.14
C SER A 151 8.65 -11.33 31.96
N VAL A 152 8.26 -11.55 33.21
CA VAL A 152 7.87 -10.48 34.13
C VAL A 152 8.70 -10.61 35.39
N TYR A 153 9.36 -9.52 35.78
CA TYR A 153 10.16 -9.41 36.97
C TYR A 153 9.56 -8.31 37.84
N THR A 154 9.17 -8.63 39.06
CA THR A 154 8.64 -7.66 40.01
C THR A 154 9.40 -7.79 41.32
N LYS A 155 9.66 -6.65 41.96
CA LYS A 155 10.32 -6.59 43.26
C LYS A 155 9.61 -5.54 44.10
N PRO A 156 9.25 -5.86 45.35
CA PRO A 156 8.67 -4.87 46.26
C PRO A 156 9.58 -3.63 46.38
N GLY A 157 9.04 -2.45 46.05
CA GLY A 157 9.73 -1.17 46.09
C GLY A 157 10.60 -0.81 44.87
N ASP A 158 10.88 -1.76 43.98
CA ASP A 158 11.67 -1.55 42.74
C ASP A 158 10.79 -1.56 41.47
N GLY A 159 9.47 -1.76 41.62
CA GLY A 159 8.50 -1.78 40.53
C GLY A 159 8.40 -3.11 39.77
N THR A 160 7.89 -3.05 38.54
CA THR A 160 7.74 -4.21 37.65
C THR A 160 8.38 -3.96 36.30
N LEU A 161 9.11 -4.96 35.79
CA LEU A 161 9.72 -5.01 34.48
C LEU A 161 9.09 -6.15 33.67
N VAL A 162 8.44 -5.80 32.57
CA VAL A 162 7.90 -6.73 31.58
C VAL A 162 8.81 -6.73 30.36
N ILE A 163 9.27 -7.91 29.95
CA ILE A 163 10.12 -8.10 28.78
C ILE A 163 9.41 -9.03 27.81
N CYS A 164 9.09 -8.54 26.62
CA CYS A 164 8.57 -9.32 25.50
C CYS A 164 9.66 -9.45 24.44
N THR A 165 10.05 -10.68 24.09
CA THR A 165 11.04 -10.95 23.05
C THR A 165 10.42 -11.82 21.99
N LEU A 166 10.42 -11.35 20.75
CA LEU A 166 10.01 -12.13 19.58
C LEU A 166 11.22 -12.34 18.67
N PRO A 167 11.48 -13.57 18.19
CA PRO A 167 12.57 -13.80 17.26
C PRO A 167 12.37 -12.97 15.99
N ARG A 168 13.47 -12.57 15.38
CA ARG A 168 13.48 -12.00 14.04
C ARG A 168 13.15 -13.14 13.09
N GLN A 169 11.86 -13.37 12.90
CA GLN A 169 11.39 -14.25 11.86
C GLN A 169 11.75 -13.58 10.54
N ALA A 170 12.63 -14.21 9.75
CA ALA A 170 12.69 -13.91 8.33
C ALA A 170 11.27 -14.09 7.79
N GLU A 171 10.77 -13.08 7.07
CA GLU A 171 9.43 -13.01 6.50
C GLU A 171 8.85 -14.41 6.29
N MET A 172 7.92 -14.82 7.16
CA MET A 172 7.16 -16.02 6.84
C MET A 172 6.40 -15.69 5.55
N ALA A 173 6.43 -16.62 4.60
CA ALA A 173 5.82 -16.55 3.28
C ALA A 173 4.31 -16.16 3.25
N ASP A 174 3.69 -15.98 4.41
CA ASP A 174 2.36 -15.40 4.61
C ASP A 174 2.28 -13.88 4.36
N GLU A 175 3.41 -13.15 4.30
CA GLU A 175 3.41 -11.73 3.92
C GLU A 175 3.80 -11.47 2.46
N LEU A 176 4.34 -12.46 1.75
CA LEU A 176 4.61 -12.33 0.33
C LEU A 176 3.29 -12.38 -0.42
N ILE A 177 2.91 -11.28 -1.07
CA ILE A 177 1.75 -11.25 -1.94
C ILE A 177 2.10 -12.03 -3.20
N ARG A 178 1.51 -13.22 -3.30
CA ARG A 178 1.72 -14.13 -4.41
C ARG A 178 0.86 -13.71 -5.60
N LEU A 179 1.52 -13.36 -6.68
CA LEU A 179 0.91 -12.80 -7.88
C LEU A 179 0.91 -13.84 -9.01
N LEU A 180 -0.17 -13.83 -9.79
CA LEU A 180 -0.22 -14.44 -11.12
C LEU A 180 -0.42 -13.30 -12.12
N ILE A 181 0.43 -13.21 -13.14
CA ILE A 181 0.31 -12.20 -14.20
C ILE A 181 -0.25 -12.88 -15.45
N VAL A 182 -1.33 -12.35 -15.99
CA VAL A 182 -2.05 -12.90 -17.13
C VAL A 182 -2.17 -11.83 -18.21
N ASP A 183 -1.49 -12.05 -19.33
CA ASP A 183 -1.46 -11.11 -20.47
C ASP A 183 -1.03 -11.88 -21.71
N ASP A 184 -1.62 -11.65 -22.89
CA ASP A 184 -1.25 -12.40 -24.10
C ASP A 184 0.10 -11.99 -24.68
N GLN A 185 0.61 -10.80 -24.32
CA GLN A 185 1.86 -10.26 -24.82
C GLN A 185 3.06 -10.71 -23.97
N PRO A 186 4.00 -11.52 -24.52
CA PRO A 186 5.12 -12.04 -23.74
C PRO A 186 6.04 -10.96 -23.16
N PHE A 187 6.18 -9.84 -23.89
CA PHE A 187 6.97 -8.70 -23.44
C PHE A 187 6.42 -8.08 -22.15
N ILE A 188 5.10 -7.91 -22.04
CA ILE A 188 4.44 -7.33 -20.87
C ILE A 188 4.63 -8.24 -19.66
N ARG A 189 4.42 -9.55 -19.82
CA ARG A 189 4.58 -10.54 -18.74
C ARG A 189 5.99 -10.52 -18.16
N GLU A 190 7.02 -10.55 -19.01
CA GLU A 190 8.42 -10.56 -18.57
C GLU A 190 8.86 -9.22 -17.95
N SER A 191 8.37 -8.10 -18.48
CA SER A 191 8.67 -6.77 -17.95
C SER A 191 8.04 -6.57 -16.57
N LEU A 192 6.76 -6.90 -16.43
CA LEU A 192 6.05 -6.85 -15.14
C LEU A 192 6.68 -7.80 -14.13
N ARG A 193 7.07 -9.02 -14.53
CA ARG A 193 7.79 -9.95 -13.65
C ARG A 193 9.09 -9.34 -13.12
N THR A 194 9.94 -8.86 -14.03
CA THR A 194 11.24 -8.26 -13.65
C THR A 194 11.05 -7.09 -12.69
N LEU A 195 10.01 -6.28 -12.92
CA LEU A 195 9.71 -5.12 -12.11
C LEU A 195 9.11 -5.51 -10.75
N LEU A 196 8.18 -6.47 -10.71
CA LEU A 196 7.55 -6.96 -9.49
C LEU A 196 8.53 -7.73 -8.59
N ASP A 197 9.44 -8.50 -9.18
CA ASP A 197 10.50 -9.22 -8.46
C ASP A 197 11.49 -8.27 -7.77
N SER A 198 11.49 -6.97 -8.11
CA SER A 198 12.31 -5.96 -7.40
C SER A 198 11.74 -5.53 -6.05
N TYR A 199 10.50 -5.90 -5.75
CA TYR A 199 9.83 -5.57 -4.50
C TYR A 199 9.86 -6.76 -3.53
N PRO A 200 10.43 -6.61 -2.32
CA PRO A 200 10.65 -7.72 -1.40
C PRO A 200 9.37 -8.34 -0.84
N ASP A 201 8.26 -7.60 -0.87
CA ASP A 201 6.93 -7.99 -0.38
C ASP A 201 6.05 -8.69 -1.45
N LEU A 202 6.50 -8.74 -2.70
CA LEU A 202 5.77 -9.30 -3.84
C LEU A 202 6.49 -10.54 -4.39
N ASN A 203 5.73 -11.54 -4.81
CA ASN A 203 6.28 -12.74 -5.43
C ASN A 203 5.45 -13.16 -6.63
N VAL A 204 6.03 -13.11 -7.84
CA VAL A 204 5.37 -13.59 -9.05
C VAL A 204 5.44 -15.11 -9.10
N ALA A 205 4.34 -15.76 -8.73
CA ALA A 205 4.25 -17.21 -8.63
C ALA A 205 4.32 -17.90 -10.00
N ASP A 206 3.67 -17.33 -11.01
CA ASP A 206 3.77 -17.78 -12.40
C ASP A 206 3.24 -16.72 -13.38
N LEU A 207 3.34 -17.01 -14.69
CA LEU A 207 2.86 -16.20 -15.81
C LEU A 207 1.88 -17.01 -16.65
N ALA A 208 0.81 -16.37 -17.13
CA ALA A 208 -0.18 -16.98 -18.02
C ALA A 208 -0.41 -16.14 -19.27
N GLU A 209 -0.63 -16.78 -20.42
CA GLU A 209 -0.86 -16.12 -21.72
C GLU A 209 -2.33 -16.01 -22.12
N ASP A 210 -3.22 -16.74 -21.45
CA ASP A 210 -4.67 -16.67 -21.68
C ASP A 210 -5.47 -16.98 -20.41
N GLY A 211 -6.79 -16.83 -20.50
CA GLY A 211 -7.71 -17.11 -19.39
C GLY A 211 -7.77 -18.59 -18.97
N LYS A 212 -7.56 -19.54 -19.88
CA LYS A 212 -7.60 -20.99 -19.57
C LYS A 212 -6.42 -21.37 -18.68
N GLN A 213 -5.22 -20.93 -19.09
CA GLN A 213 -4.00 -21.13 -18.35
C GLN A 213 -4.06 -20.42 -16.99
N ALA A 214 -4.68 -19.24 -16.92
CA ALA A 214 -4.87 -18.54 -15.66
C ALA A 214 -5.71 -19.33 -14.65
N VAL A 215 -6.80 -19.98 -15.08
CA VAL A 215 -7.62 -20.83 -14.20
C VAL A 215 -6.82 -22.05 -13.72
N GLU A 216 -6.07 -22.71 -14.60
CA GLU A 216 -5.23 -23.85 -14.24
C GLU A 216 -4.16 -23.47 -13.21
N LEU A 217 -3.44 -22.37 -13.46
CA LEU A 217 -2.37 -21.88 -12.58
C LEU A 217 -2.93 -21.37 -11.24
N CYS A 218 -4.13 -20.80 -11.22
CA CYS A 218 -4.82 -20.50 -9.96
C CYS A 218 -5.02 -21.75 -9.10
N GLY A 219 -5.45 -22.86 -9.71
CA GLY A 219 -5.63 -24.14 -9.01
C GLY A 219 -4.32 -24.69 -8.45
N ARG A 220 -3.26 -24.67 -9.25
CA ARG A 220 -1.95 -25.22 -8.89
C ARG A 220 -1.19 -24.37 -7.88
N HIS A 221 -1.16 -23.06 -8.09
CA HIS A 221 -0.36 -22.17 -7.29
C HIS A 221 -1.16 -21.58 -6.13
N GLN A 222 -2.46 -21.33 -6.25
CA GLN A 222 -3.24 -20.57 -5.25
C GLN A 222 -2.63 -19.17 -5.00
N PRO A 223 -2.54 -18.30 -6.03
CA PRO A 223 -2.06 -16.93 -5.85
C PRO A 223 -2.99 -16.13 -4.93
N HIS A 224 -2.46 -15.10 -4.28
CA HIS A 224 -3.27 -14.14 -3.50
C HIS A 224 -3.97 -13.15 -4.44
N VAL A 225 -3.28 -12.73 -5.49
CA VAL A 225 -3.76 -11.73 -6.46
C VAL A 225 -3.48 -12.21 -7.89
N VAL A 226 -4.42 -11.99 -8.78
CA VAL A 226 -4.28 -12.19 -10.23
C VAL A 226 -4.35 -10.83 -10.92
N LEU A 227 -3.29 -10.47 -11.64
CA LEU A 227 -3.22 -9.32 -12.53
C LEU A 227 -3.69 -9.79 -13.91
N MET A 228 -4.91 -9.41 -14.31
CA MET A 228 -5.64 -10.03 -15.41
C MET A 228 -5.88 -9.07 -16.57
N ASP A 229 -5.29 -9.33 -17.73
CA ASP A 229 -5.71 -8.68 -18.97
C ASP A 229 -7.11 -9.13 -19.41
N LEU A 230 -7.85 -8.26 -20.10
CA LEU A 230 -9.19 -8.57 -20.58
C LEU A 230 -9.19 -9.17 -21.97
N ASP A 231 -8.41 -8.58 -22.87
CA ASP A 231 -8.41 -8.90 -24.29
C ASP A 231 -7.34 -9.94 -24.58
N MET A 232 -7.70 -11.20 -24.41
CA MET A 232 -6.80 -12.32 -24.67
C MET A 232 -7.44 -13.30 -25.65
N PRO A 233 -6.64 -14.00 -26.48
CA PRO A 233 -7.13 -15.06 -27.34
C PRO A 233 -7.73 -16.20 -26.50
N ASP A 234 -8.52 -17.05 -27.15
CA ASP A 234 -9.15 -18.24 -26.58
C ASP A 234 -10.17 -18.01 -25.46
N MET A 235 -9.73 -17.56 -24.29
CA MET A 235 -10.56 -17.22 -23.13
C MET A 235 -10.13 -15.86 -22.61
N GLY A 236 -11.03 -14.88 -22.72
CA GLY A 236 -10.80 -13.52 -22.24
C GLY A 236 -10.83 -13.40 -20.71
N GLY A 237 -10.30 -12.29 -20.22
CA GLY A 237 -10.15 -12.05 -18.77
C GLY A 237 -11.46 -12.00 -18.00
N ALA A 238 -12.55 -11.52 -18.61
CA ALA A 238 -13.87 -11.47 -17.97
C ALA A 238 -14.42 -12.87 -17.66
N GLU A 239 -14.28 -13.81 -18.61
CA GLU A 239 -14.70 -15.20 -18.43
C GLU A 239 -13.82 -15.91 -17.39
N ALA A 240 -12.49 -15.76 -17.51
CA ALA A 240 -11.54 -16.33 -16.57
C ALA A 240 -11.77 -15.82 -15.13
N THR A 241 -12.00 -14.52 -14.96
CA THR A 241 -12.32 -13.91 -13.66
C THR A 241 -13.53 -14.58 -13.03
N LYS A 242 -14.62 -14.73 -13.79
CA LYS A 242 -15.84 -15.38 -13.29
C LYS A 242 -15.58 -16.81 -12.81
N MET A 243 -14.79 -17.59 -13.56
CA MET A 243 -14.43 -18.96 -13.19
C MET A 243 -13.55 -19.01 -11.93
N ILE A 244 -12.52 -18.17 -11.87
CA ILE A 244 -11.61 -18.09 -10.71
C ILE A 244 -12.40 -17.72 -9.45
N LYS A 245 -13.28 -16.70 -9.52
CA LYS A 245 -14.07 -16.27 -8.35
C LYS A 245 -15.11 -17.31 -7.92
N GLN A 246 -15.63 -18.12 -8.84
CA GLN A 246 -16.54 -19.22 -8.50
C GLN A 246 -15.83 -20.38 -7.79
N GLN A 247 -14.60 -20.71 -8.20
CA GLN A 247 -13.85 -21.83 -7.64
C GLN A 247 -13.03 -21.45 -6.41
N TRP A 248 -12.48 -20.23 -6.39
CA TRP A 248 -11.62 -19.69 -5.34
C TRP A 248 -12.01 -18.25 -5.00
N PRO A 249 -13.09 -18.04 -4.22
CA PRO A 249 -13.60 -16.70 -3.89
C PRO A 249 -12.58 -15.81 -3.16
N HIS A 250 -11.59 -16.40 -2.49
CA HIS A 250 -10.54 -15.71 -1.75
C HIS A 250 -9.45 -15.11 -2.65
N ILE A 251 -9.25 -15.64 -3.86
CA ILE A 251 -8.28 -15.09 -4.81
C ILE A 251 -8.80 -13.74 -5.28
N ARG A 252 -7.96 -12.71 -5.17
CA ARG A 252 -8.28 -11.36 -5.64
C ARG A 252 -7.97 -11.25 -7.11
N VAL A 253 -8.89 -10.73 -7.89
CA VAL A 253 -8.67 -10.51 -9.33
C VAL A 253 -8.71 -9.01 -9.60
N LEU A 254 -7.59 -8.50 -10.09
CA LEU A 254 -7.42 -7.11 -10.44
C LEU A 254 -7.18 -7.02 -11.96
N ILE A 255 -8.08 -6.32 -12.63
CA ILE A 255 -8.06 -6.20 -14.08
C ILE A 255 -6.96 -5.22 -14.49
N PHE A 256 -6.20 -5.53 -15.53
CA PHE A 256 -5.16 -4.66 -16.08
C PHE A 256 -5.38 -4.48 -17.57
N THR A 257 -5.97 -3.34 -17.97
CA THR A 257 -6.45 -3.16 -19.34
C THR A 257 -6.26 -1.74 -19.84
N THR A 258 -6.15 -1.56 -21.16
CA THR A 258 -6.07 -0.25 -21.82
C THR A 258 -7.43 0.46 -21.93
N PHE A 259 -8.54 -0.17 -21.53
CA PHE A 259 -9.89 0.39 -21.70
C PHE A 259 -10.18 1.55 -20.76
N GLN A 260 -10.59 2.69 -21.33
CA GLN A 260 -11.03 3.88 -20.59
C GLN A 260 -12.56 3.93 -20.36
N ASP A 261 -13.31 2.91 -20.78
CA ASP A 261 -14.79 2.94 -20.75
C ASP A 261 -15.37 2.50 -19.40
N THR A 262 -15.94 3.48 -18.69
CA THR A 262 -16.55 3.33 -17.36
C THR A 262 -17.74 2.36 -17.29
N GLU A 263 -18.52 2.17 -18.37
CA GLU A 263 -19.66 1.23 -18.32
C GLU A 263 -19.20 -0.23 -18.32
N GLN A 264 -18.16 -0.54 -19.09
CA GLN A 264 -17.54 -1.87 -19.10
C GLN A 264 -16.80 -2.16 -17.79
N ALA A 265 -16.16 -1.16 -17.19
CA ALA A 265 -15.55 -1.28 -15.85
C ALA A 265 -16.56 -1.70 -14.77
N LEU A 266 -17.79 -1.18 -14.83
CA LEU A 266 -18.87 -1.57 -13.90
C LEU A 266 -19.32 -3.01 -14.09
N ASP A 267 -19.38 -3.49 -15.34
CA ASP A 267 -19.78 -4.87 -15.63
C ASP A 267 -18.70 -5.89 -15.23
N LEU A 268 -17.42 -5.50 -15.25
CA LEU A 268 -16.31 -6.31 -14.74
C LEU A 268 -16.33 -6.45 -13.22
N LEU A 269 -16.61 -5.36 -12.50
CA LEU A 269 -16.82 -5.40 -11.05
C LEU A 269 -18.03 -6.26 -10.69
N ARG A 270 -19.12 -6.18 -11.46
CA ARG A 270 -20.28 -7.07 -11.31
C ARG A 270 -19.97 -8.52 -11.63
N GLY A 271 -18.99 -8.78 -12.49
CA GLY A 271 -18.45 -10.11 -12.81
C GLY A 271 -17.61 -10.74 -11.70
N GLY A 272 -17.31 -10.00 -10.62
CA GLY A 272 -16.60 -10.49 -9.45
C GLY A 272 -15.15 -10.01 -9.34
N ALA A 273 -14.69 -9.12 -10.22
CA ALA A 273 -13.38 -8.48 -10.08
C ALA A 273 -13.34 -7.63 -8.80
N ASP A 274 -12.20 -7.66 -8.10
CA ASP A 274 -11.98 -6.93 -6.85
C ASP A 274 -11.47 -5.49 -7.10
N GLY A 275 -10.97 -5.21 -8.31
CA GLY A 275 -10.50 -3.88 -8.73
C GLY A 275 -10.07 -3.86 -10.19
N PHE A 276 -9.73 -2.68 -10.71
CA PHE A 276 -9.17 -2.51 -12.05
C PHE A 276 -8.04 -1.47 -12.04
N LEU A 277 -7.09 -1.66 -12.95
CA LEU A 277 -5.96 -0.81 -13.25
C LEU A 277 -5.97 -0.53 -14.75
N LEU A 278 -5.69 0.72 -15.08
CA LEU A 278 -5.56 1.14 -16.46
C LEU A 278 -4.11 0.94 -16.91
N LYS A 279 -3.89 0.06 -17.88
CA LYS A 279 -2.72 0.11 -18.76
C LYS A 279 -2.78 1.48 -19.43
N SER A 280 -2.10 2.48 -18.86
CA SER A 280 -2.10 3.83 -19.44
C SER A 280 -1.24 3.81 -20.71
N ALA A 281 -1.77 3.25 -21.79
CA ALA A 281 -1.13 3.16 -23.09
C ALA A 281 -1.55 4.31 -24.01
N GLU A 282 -1.77 5.49 -23.45
CA GLU A 282 -1.69 6.71 -24.25
C GLU A 282 -0.37 7.38 -23.90
N PRO A 283 0.58 7.42 -24.84
CA PRO A 283 1.56 8.48 -24.79
C PRO A 283 0.71 9.76 -24.72
N LEU A 284 0.88 10.58 -23.68
CA LEU A 284 0.75 12.01 -23.89
C LEU A 284 1.64 12.26 -25.11
N ASP A 285 1.05 12.53 -26.27
CA ASP A 285 1.75 12.60 -27.53
C ASP A 285 2.93 13.58 -27.35
N ILE A 286 4.14 13.07 -27.07
CA ILE A 286 5.29 13.87 -26.56
C ILE A 286 5.83 14.74 -27.71
N GLU A 287 5.35 14.51 -28.93
CA GLU A 287 5.59 15.34 -30.12
C GLU A 287 4.51 16.40 -30.38
N SER A 288 3.38 16.39 -29.64
CA SER A 288 2.40 17.46 -29.75
C SER A 288 2.95 18.75 -29.11
N PRO A 289 2.75 19.94 -29.71
CA PRO A 289 3.11 21.21 -29.08
C PRO A 289 2.51 21.38 -27.67
N GLN A 290 1.36 20.73 -27.45
CA GLN A 290 0.58 20.70 -26.22
C GLN A 290 1.33 20.03 -25.06
N SER A 291 1.99 18.89 -25.29
CA SER A 291 2.67 18.11 -24.24
C SER A 291 3.99 18.74 -23.80
N LYS A 292 4.75 19.32 -24.75
CA LYS A 292 6.00 20.03 -24.47
C LYS A 292 5.75 21.30 -23.66
N ALA A 293 4.74 22.08 -24.04
CA ALA A 293 4.32 23.25 -23.28
C ALA A 293 3.83 22.87 -21.88
N ALA A 294 3.08 21.77 -21.72
CA ALA A 294 2.61 21.34 -20.41
C ALA A 294 3.76 20.89 -19.47
N ALA A 295 4.78 20.23 -20.03
CA ALA A 295 5.97 19.81 -19.28
C ALA A 295 6.77 20.99 -18.73
N ASP A 296 6.91 22.09 -19.50
CA ASP A 296 7.62 23.30 -19.07
C ASP A 296 7.00 23.95 -17.81
N TYR A 297 5.72 23.71 -17.56
CA TYR A 297 4.99 24.21 -16.38
C TYR A 297 4.74 23.12 -15.32
N GLY A 298 5.25 21.90 -15.50
CA GLY A 298 5.07 20.79 -14.56
C GLY A 298 3.60 20.39 -14.38
N LEU A 299 2.77 20.55 -15.41
CA LEU A 299 1.36 20.22 -15.37
C LEU A 299 1.15 18.71 -15.51
N THR A 300 0.29 18.16 -14.66
CA THR A 300 -0.16 16.77 -14.74
C THR A 300 -1.23 16.61 -15.80
N ALA A 301 -1.39 15.38 -16.32
CA ALA A 301 -2.47 15.06 -17.26
C ALA A 301 -3.86 15.51 -16.75
N ARG A 302 -4.11 15.38 -15.44
CA ARG A 302 -5.36 15.80 -14.81
C ARG A 302 -5.52 17.31 -14.77
N GLU A 303 -4.45 18.07 -14.55
CA GLU A 303 -4.50 19.54 -14.59
C GLU A 303 -4.74 20.06 -16.01
N ILE A 304 -4.14 19.42 -17.02
CA ILE A 304 -4.37 19.72 -18.45
C ILE A 304 -5.83 19.50 -18.82
N GLU A 305 -6.38 18.34 -18.46
CA GLU A 305 -7.77 17.99 -18.72
C GLU A 305 -8.75 18.98 -18.05
N ILE A 306 -8.45 19.40 -16.81
CA ILE A 306 -9.22 20.46 -16.13
C ILE A 306 -9.15 21.78 -16.91
N LEU A 307 -7.95 22.21 -17.35
CA LEU A 307 -7.78 23.44 -18.14
C LEU A 307 -8.56 23.38 -19.45
N GLN A 308 -8.60 22.24 -20.14
CA GLN A 308 -9.39 22.05 -21.36
C GLN A 308 -10.89 22.24 -21.13
N PHE A 309 -11.45 21.66 -20.05
CA PHE A 309 -12.87 21.86 -19.74
C PHE A 309 -13.19 23.30 -19.29
N VAL A 310 -12.25 23.91 -18.58
CA VAL A 310 -12.37 25.31 -18.14
C VAL A 310 -12.35 26.26 -19.35
N ALA A 311 -11.49 26.01 -20.34
CA ALA A 311 -11.42 26.73 -21.62
C ALA A 311 -12.70 26.57 -22.46
N LYS A 312 -13.29 25.37 -22.46
CA LYS A 312 -14.61 25.09 -23.06
C LYS A 312 -15.79 25.72 -22.31
N GLY A 313 -15.52 26.50 -21.25
CA GLY A 313 -16.55 27.25 -20.51
C GLY A 313 -17.34 26.42 -19.50
N LEU A 314 -16.94 25.17 -19.21
CA LEU A 314 -17.67 24.35 -18.24
C LEU A 314 -17.51 24.90 -16.81
N ARG A 315 -18.55 24.67 -16.00
CA ARG A 315 -18.55 24.99 -14.56
C ARG A 315 -17.92 23.84 -13.79
N TYR A 316 -17.21 24.13 -12.69
CA TYR A 316 -16.55 23.10 -11.87
C TYR A 316 -17.47 21.97 -11.44
N LYS A 317 -18.72 22.27 -11.09
CA LYS A 317 -19.72 21.23 -10.77
C LYS A 317 -19.97 20.27 -11.94
N THR A 318 -20.01 20.78 -13.16
CA THR A 318 -20.19 19.96 -14.38
C THR A 318 -18.92 19.19 -14.72
N ILE A 319 -17.75 19.78 -14.50
CA ILE A 319 -16.45 19.13 -14.66
C ILE A 319 -16.31 17.99 -13.64
N ALA A 320 -16.68 18.23 -12.39
CA ALA A 320 -16.70 17.26 -11.30
C ALA A 320 -17.58 16.06 -11.65
N SER A 321 -18.79 16.30 -12.18
CA SER A 321 -19.66 15.23 -12.66
C SER A 321 -19.09 14.49 -13.88
N LYS A 322 -18.44 15.18 -14.82
CA LYS A 322 -17.82 14.56 -16.01
C LYS A 322 -16.59 13.72 -15.67
N LEU A 323 -15.87 14.11 -14.61
CA LEU A 323 -14.60 13.51 -14.22
C LEU A 323 -14.70 12.58 -13.01
N TYR A 324 -15.91 12.36 -12.49
CA TYR A 324 -16.17 11.58 -11.27
C TYR A 324 -15.37 12.07 -10.06
N LEU A 325 -15.20 13.38 -9.95
CA LEU A 325 -14.48 14.03 -8.85
C LEU A 325 -15.46 14.77 -7.93
N SER A 326 -15.02 15.04 -6.71
CA SER A 326 -15.71 16.02 -5.87
C SER A 326 -15.50 17.46 -6.42
N ASP A 327 -16.45 18.36 -6.20
CA ASP A 327 -16.30 19.78 -6.57
C ASP A 327 -15.07 20.42 -5.92
N GLY A 328 -14.72 19.99 -4.70
CA GLY A 328 -13.49 20.42 -4.00
C GLY A 328 -12.22 19.92 -4.69
N THR A 329 -12.22 18.68 -5.18
CA THR A 329 -11.08 18.09 -5.89
C THR A 329 -10.82 18.79 -7.23
N VAL A 330 -11.88 19.13 -7.98
CA VAL A 330 -11.76 19.93 -9.22
C VAL A 330 -11.20 21.32 -8.93
N ARG A 331 -11.65 21.97 -7.86
CA ARG A 331 -11.09 23.27 -7.44
C ARG A 331 -9.62 23.17 -7.06
N ASN A 332 -9.21 22.08 -6.41
CA ASN A 332 -7.83 21.86 -6.02
C ASN A 332 -6.93 21.68 -7.26
N TYR A 333 -7.35 20.86 -8.22
CA TYR A 333 -6.63 20.72 -9.50
C TYR A 333 -6.57 22.03 -10.28
N ALA A 334 -7.68 22.77 -10.37
CA ALA A 334 -7.69 24.09 -11.01
C ALA A 334 -6.76 25.08 -10.29
N SER A 335 -6.77 25.12 -8.96
CA SER A 335 -5.91 26.01 -8.18
C SER A 335 -4.43 25.65 -8.32
N SER A 336 -4.12 24.35 -8.33
CA SER A 336 -2.76 23.85 -8.59
C SER A 336 -2.29 24.24 -10.00
N ALA A 337 -3.13 24.04 -11.02
CA ALA A 337 -2.84 24.42 -12.40
C ALA A 337 -2.61 25.93 -12.55
N TYR A 338 -3.42 26.76 -11.88
CA TYR A 338 -3.28 28.22 -11.93
C TYR A 338 -1.97 28.68 -11.28
N LEU A 339 -1.60 28.06 -10.16
CA LEU A 339 -0.34 28.33 -9.48
C LEU A 339 0.86 27.97 -10.36
N LYS A 340 0.82 26.81 -11.02
CA LYS A 340 1.85 26.35 -11.97
C LYS A 340 1.98 27.25 -13.19
N LEU A 341 0.85 27.75 -13.71
CA LEU A 341 0.82 28.70 -14.82
C LEU A 341 1.16 30.15 -14.42
N GLY A 342 1.28 30.45 -13.13
CA GLY A 342 1.58 31.79 -12.61
C GLY A 342 0.42 32.79 -12.74
N VAL A 343 -0.82 32.29 -12.79
CA VAL A 343 -2.05 33.07 -13.03
C VAL A 343 -2.94 33.09 -11.79
N ARG A 344 -3.84 34.08 -11.70
CA ARG A 344 -4.63 34.33 -10.48
C ARG A 344 -6.11 33.99 -10.59
N ASN A 345 -6.60 33.84 -11.81
CA ASN A 345 -8.02 33.57 -12.06
C ASN A 345 -8.22 32.68 -13.28
N LYS A 346 -9.46 32.22 -13.43
CA LYS A 346 -9.88 31.32 -14.51
C LYS A 346 -9.63 31.95 -15.88
N GLU A 347 -9.91 33.24 -16.04
CA GLU A 347 -9.79 33.95 -17.31
C GLU A 347 -8.33 34.02 -17.77
N GLU A 348 -7.41 34.39 -16.87
CA GLU A 348 -5.97 34.38 -17.10
C GLU A 348 -5.45 32.97 -17.40
N ALA A 349 -5.96 31.95 -16.72
CA ALA A 349 -5.56 30.55 -16.95
C ALA A 349 -5.97 30.06 -18.34
N VAL A 350 -7.18 30.38 -18.81
CA VAL A 350 -7.63 30.05 -20.16
C VAL A 350 -6.79 30.78 -21.20
N GLN A 351 -6.56 32.08 -21.00
CA GLN A 351 -5.74 32.88 -21.91
C GLN A 351 -4.30 32.34 -21.99
N LYS A 352 -3.72 31.98 -20.84
CA LYS A 352 -2.36 31.44 -20.76
C LYS A 352 -2.27 30.07 -21.40
N ALA A 353 -3.25 29.19 -21.16
CA ALA A 353 -3.31 27.87 -21.75
C ALA A 353 -3.47 27.90 -23.28
N LEU A 354 -4.19 28.89 -23.84
CA LEU A 354 -4.27 29.14 -25.28
C LEU A 354 -2.94 29.65 -25.84
N GLU A 355 -2.29 30.59 -25.15
CA GLU A 355 -1.00 31.17 -25.57
C GLU A 355 0.10 30.11 -25.70
N ILE A 356 0.16 29.18 -24.75
CA ILE A 356 1.15 28.09 -24.72
C ILE A 356 0.66 26.83 -25.44
N GLY A 357 -0.53 26.88 -26.04
CA GLY A 357 -1.07 25.81 -26.87
C GLY A 357 -1.42 24.53 -26.13
N ILE A 358 -1.82 24.58 -24.85
CA ILE A 358 -2.32 23.43 -24.07
C ILE A 358 -3.80 23.15 -24.32
N VAL A 359 -4.55 24.16 -24.76
CA VAL A 359 -5.99 24.10 -25.08
C VAL A 359 -6.26 24.78 -26.43
N GLU A 360 -7.34 24.40 -27.10
CA GLU A 360 -7.80 24.96 -28.39
C GLU A 360 -9.02 25.90 -28.24
#